data_AF-A0A8J3GAN8-F1
#
_entry.id   AF-A0A8J3GAN8-F1
#
_cell.length_a   1.000
_cell.length_b   1.000
_cell.length_c   1.000
_cell.angle_alpha   90.00
_cell.angle_beta   90.00
_cell.angle_gamma   90.00
#
_symmetry.space_group_name_H-M   'P 1'
#
loop_
_entity.id
_entity.type
_entity.pdbx_description
1 polymer ?
#
loop_
_entity_poly.entity_id
_entity_poly.type
_entity_poly.pdbx_seq_one_letter_code
_entity_poly.pdbx_strand_id
1 'polypeptide(L)'
;MQKGGLGLKIGTEFYYRNRPGSQTIQNVAAGYYHHPQVQSGWFVNTSVGYRKFVGGFFVDALVGGGALLLRPVAPSYTCDESTGTYRKASAAQFKFMPTLQTGIGYRLPNRALFFARYELFGEMPFRSVVLPHQAISAGTQLHLPK
;
A
#
# COMPACT_ATOMS: atom_id res chain seq x y z
N MET A 1 -6.54 17.42 17.94
CA MET A 1 -5.49 16.55 17.38
C MET A 1 -6.13 15.55 16.44
N GLN A 2 -5.77 15.54 15.15
CA GLN A 2 -6.17 14.46 14.24
C GLN A 2 -5.47 13.16 14.68
N LYS A 3 -6.22 12.08 14.87
CA LYS A 3 -5.65 10.76 15.17
C LYS A 3 -5.35 10.07 13.84
N GLY A 4 -4.09 9.71 13.62
CA GLY A 4 -3.68 8.91 12.45
C GLY A 4 -4.25 7.50 12.50
N GLY A 5 -4.29 6.85 11.34
CA GLY A 5 -4.66 5.43 11.22
C GLY A 5 -3.50 4.50 11.53
N LEU A 6 -3.81 3.24 11.84
CA LEU A 6 -2.85 2.16 12.03
C LEU A 6 -3.20 1.00 11.11
N GLY A 7 -2.20 0.24 10.69
CA GLY A 7 -2.41 -0.91 9.83
C GLY A 7 -1.30 -1.95 9.93
N LEU A 8 -1.60 -3.11 9.37
CA LEU A 8 -0.70 -4.25 9.27
C LEU A 8 -0.62 -4.67 7.80
N LYS A 9 0.59 -4.99 7.34
CA LYS A 9 0.85 -5.47 5.99
C LYS A 9 1.74 -6.70 6.04
N ILE A 10 1.38 -7.71 5.28
CA ILE A 10 2.14 -8.94 5.04
C ILE A 10 2.31 -9.09 3.53
N GLY A 11 3.50 -9.48 3.09
CA GLY A 11 3.75 -9.68 1.68
C GLY A 11 4.96 -10.55 1.39
N THR A 12 5.15 -10.80 0.11
CA THR A 12 6.28 -11.53 -0.44
C THR A 12 6.97 -10.67 -1.52
N GLU A 13 8.27 -10.85 -1.70
CA GLU A 13 9.03 -10.23 -2.77
C GLU A 13 9.58 -11.30 -3.72
N PHE A 14 9.32 -11.10 -5.01
CA PHE A 14 9.90 -11.88 -6.10
C PHE A 14 11.04 -11.10 -6.74
N TYR A 15 12.14 -11.78 -7.04
CA TYR A 15 13.33 -11.17 -7.62
C TYR A 15 13.43 -11.48 -9.11
N TYR A 16 13.22 -10.48 -9.96
CA TYR A 16 13.50 -10.61 -11.40
C TYR A 16 14.99 -10.47 -11.71
N ARG A 17 15.69 -9.68 -10.91
CA ARG A 17 17.16 -9.50 -10.97
C ARG A 17 17.70 -9.34 -9.56
N ASN A 18 18.68 -10.17 -9.19
CA ASN A 18 19.28 -10.15 -7.87
C ASN A 18 20.81 -10.05 -7.94
N ARG A 19 21.36 -8.82 -7.95
CA ARG A 19 22.80 -8.56 -7.98
C ARG A 19 23.27 -7.94 -6.66
N PRO A 20 24.56 -8.07 -6.27
CA PRO A 20 25.07 -7.59 -4.98
C PRO A 20 24.75 -6.11 -4.67
N GLY A 21 24.78 -5.25 -5.69
CA GLY A 21 24.53 -3.81 -5.56
C GLY A 21 23.13 -3.35 -5.97
N SER A 22 22.28 -4.23 -6.51
CA SER A 22 20.94 -3.82 -6.99
C SER A 22 19.99 -4.99 -7.21
N GLN A 23 18.71 -4.76 -6.97
CA GLN A 23 17.64 -5.72 -7.22
C GLN A 23 16.50 -5.09 -8.01
N THR A 24 15.91 -5.86 -8.92
CA THR A 24 14.59 -5.57 -9.50
C THR A 24 13.61 -6.54 -8.85
N ILE A 25 12.58 -5.99 -8.20
CA ILE A 25 11.67 -6.73 -7.35
C ILE A 25 10.22 -6.54 -7.78
N GLN A 26 9.40 -7.57 -7.60
CA GLN A 26 7.95 -7.46 -7.52
C GLN A 26 7.54 -7.77 -6.09
N ASN A 27 6.87 -6.84 -5.43
CA ASN A 27 6.22 -7.06 -4.15
C ASN A 27 4.75 -7.42 -4.38
N VAL A 28 4.25 -8.42 -3.68
CA VAL A 28 2.81 -8.72 -3.57
C VAL A 28 2.48 -8.72 -2.09
N ALA A 29 1.53 -7.89 -1.68
CA ALA A 29 1.17 -7.73 -0.28
C ALA A 29 -0.34 -7.66 -0.09
N ALA A 30 -0.76 -8.05 1.11
CA ALA A 30 -2.10 -7.86 1.60
C ALA A 30 -2.03 -7.23 2.99
N GLY A 31 -3.08 -6.51 3.37
CA GLY A 31 -3.10 -5.88 4.67
C GLY A 31 -4.45 -5.33 5.04
N TYR A 32 -4.48 -4.76 6.24
CA TYR A 32 -5.62 -4.10 6.81
C TYR A 32 -5.18 -2.80 7.48
N TYR A 33 -5.99 -1.76 7.37
CA TYR A 33 -5.81 -0.53 8.12
C TYR A 33 -7.13 -0.06 8.73
N HIS A 34 -7.02 0.67 9.83
CA HIS A 34 -8.10 1.33 10.52
C HIS A 34 -7.75 2.81 10.74
N HIS A 35 -8.57 3.70 10.19
CA HIS A 35 -8.52 5.12 10.47
C HIS A 35 -9.82 5.54 11.19
N PRO A 36 -9.76 6.01 12.45
CA PRO A 36 -10.95 6.18 13.29
C PRO A 36 -11.95 7.22 12.78
N GLN A 37 -11.50 8.14 11.92
CA GLN A 37 -12.32 9.24 11.39
C GLN A 37 -12.66 9.12 9.91
N VAL A 38 -12.08 8.17 9.19
CA VAL A 38 -12.19 8.10 7.72
C VAL A 38 -12.83 6.78 7.33
N GLN A 39 -12.08 5.68 7.47
CA GLN A 39 -12.53 4.34 7.09
C GLN A 39 -11.60 3.26 7.61
N SER A 40 -12.05 2.03 7.50
CA SER A 40 -11.19 0.85 7.58
C SER A 40 -11.13 0.15 6.23
N GLY A 41 -9.99 -0.45 5.90
CA GLY A 41 -9.79 -1.02 4.59
C GLY A 41 -8.98 -2.31 4.62
N TRP A 42 -9.44 -3.32 3.88
CA TRP A 42 -8.60 -4.43 3.45
C TRP A 42 -8.01 -4.08 2.09
N PHE A 43 -6.76 -4.47 1.86
CA PHE A 43 -6.13 -4.28 0.56
C PHE A 43 -5.31 -5.49 0.13
N VAL A 44 -5.19 -5.63 -1.18
CA VAL A 44 -4.20 -6.48 -1.84
C VAL A 44 -3.54 -5.64 -2.93
N ASN A 45 -2.23 -5.61 -2.99
CA ASN A 45 -1.50 -4.87 -4.00
C ASN A 45 -0.30 -5.63 -4.54
N THR A 46 0.06 -5.27 -5.76
CA THR A 46 1.30 -5.67 -6.41
C THR A 46 2.07 -4.43 -6.84
N SER A 47 3.38 -4.43 -6.66
CA SER A 47 4.23 -3.30 -7.04
C SER A 47 5.56 -3.80 -7.58
N VAL A 48 6.05 -3.18 -8.63
CA VAL A 48 7.35 -3.49 -9.23
C VAL A 48 8.28 -2.31 -8.97
N GLY A 49 9.54 -2.59 -8.69
CA GLY A 49 10.48 -1.53 -8.42
C GLY A 49 11.94 -1.94 -8.44
N TYR A 50 12.75 -0.95 -8.08
CA TYR A 50 14.20 -1.06 -8.06
C TYR A 50 14.73 -0.75 -6.67
N ARG A 51 15.64 -1.59 -6.19
CA ARG A 51 16.36 -1.44 -4.93
C ARG A 51 17.85 -1.31 -5.22
N LYS A 52 18.47 -0.25 -4.72
CA LYS A 52 19.91 0.00 -4.82
C LYS A 52 20.56 -0.17 -3.46
N PHE A 53 21.65 -0.93 -3.40
CA PHE A 53 22.43 -1.12 -2.18
C PHE A 53 23.67 -0.21 -2.15
N VAL A 54 23.98 0.31 -0.97
CA VAL A 54 25.20 1.02 -0.63
C VAL A 54 25.72 0.42 0.68
N GLY A 55 26.64 -0.54 0.58
CA GLY A 55 27.05 -1.38 1.71
C GLY A 55 25.89 -2.23 2.24
N GLY A 56 25.63 -2.13 3.55
CA GLY A 56 24.48 -2.76 4.19
C GLY A 56 23.17 -2.01 3.98
N PHE A 57 23.20 -0.73 3.62
CA PHE A 57 22.01 0.08 3.42
C PHE A 57 21.44 -0.09 2.02
N PHE A 58 20.14 0.20 1.87
CA PHE A 58 19.51 0.30 0.58
C PHE A 58 18.49 1.44 0.52
N VAL A 59 18.21 1.87 -0.71
CA VAL A 59 17.07 2.70 -1.05
C VAL A 59 16.24 1.97 -2.10
N ASP A 60 14.91 2.11 -2.05
CA ASP A 60 14.03 1.56 -3.06
C ASP A 60 12.92 2.52 -3.49
N ALA A 61 12.45 2.28 -4.71
CA ALA A 61 11.27 2.91 -5.28
C ALA A 61 10.46 1.84 -6.02
N LEU A 62 9.17 1.75 -5.72
CA LEU A 62 8.23 0.81 -6.32
C LEU A 62 6.98 1.54 -6.78
N VAL A 63 6.41 1.09 -7.90
CA VAL A 63 5.14 1.57 -8.44
C VAL A 63 4.24 0.39 -8.72
N GLY A 64 2.95 0.54 -8.50
CA GLY A 64 2.02 -0.56 -8.65
C GLY A 64 0.57 -0.17 -8.47
N GLY A 65 -0.23 -1.20 -8.25
CA GLY A 65 -1.67 -1.09 -8.14
C GLY A 65 -2.24 -2.25 -7.33
N GLY A 66 -3.46 -2.04 -6.85
CA GLY A 66 -4.14 -3.03 -6.04
C GLY A 66 -5.65 -2.83 -5.99
N ALA A 67 -6.26 -3.62 -5.14
CA ALA A 67 -7.67 -3.54 -4.79
C ALA A 67 -7.81 -3.15 -3.32
N LEU A 68 -8.78 -2.30 -3.05
CA LEU A 68 -9.19 -1.84 -1.72
C LEU A 68 -10.64 -2.23 -1.48
N LEU A 69 -10.92 -2.87 -0.35
CA LEU A 69 -12.26 -3.06 0.17
C LEU A 69 -12.42 -2.19 1.41
N LEU A 70 -13.13 -1.08 1.25
CA LEU A 70 -13.27 -0.02 2.24
C LEU A 70 -14.61 -0.07 2.96
N ARG A 71 -14.60 0.30 4.24
CA ARG A 71 -15.78 0.58 5.04
C ARG A 71 -15.65 1.99 5.65
N PRO A 72 -16.30 3.00 5.05
CA PRO A 72 -16.32 4.36 5.57
C PRO A 72 -16.96 4.43 6.96
N VAL A 73 -16.45 5.33 7.81
CA VAL A 73 -17.04 5.58 9.14
C VAL A 73 -18.40 6.28 9.00
N ALA A 74 -18.50 7.22 8.06
CA ALA A 74 -19.74 7.93 7.77
C ALA A 74 -20.52 7.27 6.62
N PRO A 75 -21.86 7.25 6.66
CA PRO A 75 -22.68 6.76 5.55
C PRO A 75 -22.34 7.51 4.25
N SER A 76 -22.10 6.75 3.19
CA SER A 76 -21.94 7.31 1.84
C SER A 76 -23.28 7.24 1.10
N TYR A 77 -23.49 8.16 0.16
CA TYR A 77 -24.67 8.22 -0.68
C TYR A 77 -24.27 8.35 -2.15
N THR A 78 -25.02 7.70 -3.03
CA THR A 78 -24.88 7.79 -4.48
C THR A 78 -26.05 8.58 -5.04
N CYS A 79 -25.75 9.56 -5.91
CA CYS A 79 -26.77 10.29 -6.64
C CYS A 79 -27.21 9.46 -7.85
N ASP A 80 -28.51 9.32 -8.04
CA ASP A 80 -29.08 8.88 -9.31
C ASP A 80 -29.17 10.10 -10.23
N GLU A 81 -28.30 10.18 -11.23
CA GLU A 81 -28.22 11.34 -12.13
C GLU A 81 -29.50 11.56 -12.96
N SER A 82 -30.32 10.52 -13.14
CA SER A 82 -31.57 10.61 -13.91
C SER A 82 -32.73 11.18 -13.09
N THR A 83 -32.73 10.96 -11.77
CA THR A 83 -33.81 11.38 -10.87
C THR A 83 -33.39 12.47 -9.89
N GLY A 84 -32.08 12.77 -9.77
CA GLY A 84 -31.50 13.64 -8.76
C GLY A 84 -31.62 13.11 -7.32
N THR A 85 -32.10 11.88 -7.14
CA THR A 85 -32.34 11.31 -5.82
C THR A 85 -31.08 10.67 -5.26
N TYR A 86 -30.86 10.84 -3.95
CA TYR A 86 -29.73 10.21 -3.25
C TYR A 86 -30.18 8.90 -2.62
N ARG A 87 -29.45 7.83 -2.92
CA ARG A 87 -29.64 6.53 -2.27
C ARG A 87 -28.43 6.22 -1.40
N LYS A 88 -28.65 5.54 -0.28
CA LYS A 88 -27.57 5.08 0.59
C LYS A 88 -26.67 4.12 -0.20
N ALA A 89 -25.38 4.41 -0.22
CA ALA A 89 -24.40 3.55 -0.87
C ALA A 89 -24.17 2.28 -0.03
N SER A 90 -23.59 1.26 -0.66
CA SER A 90 -23.12 0.08 0.06
C SER A 90 -22.17 0.47 1.20
N ALA A 91 -22.32 -0.21 2.35
CA ALA A 91 -21.45 -0.04 3.50
C ALA A 91 -20.01 -0.51 3.22
N ALA A 92 -19.83 -1.39 2.23
CA ALA A 92 -18.53 -1.83 1.74
C ALA A 92 -18.33 -1.36 0.29
N GLN A 93 -17.19 -0.73 0.01
CA GLN A 93 -16.87 -0.17 -1.30
C GLN A 93 -15.59 -0.78 -1.83
N PHE A 94 -15.65 -1.33 -3.04
CA PHE A 94 -14.47 -1.80 -3.75
C PHE A 94 -13.86 -0.65 -4.56
N LYS A 95 -12.55 -0.45 -4.45
CA LYS A 95 -11.80 0.59 -5.16
C LYS A 95 -10.51 0.01 -5.73
N PHE A 96 -10.07 0.56 -6.86
CA PHE A 96 -8.71 0.42 -7.35
C PHE A 96 -7.76 1.30 -6.52
N MET A 97 -6.54 0.79 -6.31
CA MET A 97 -5.52 1.38 -5.46
C MET A 97 -4.20 1.59 -6.20
N PRO A 98 -4.05 2.63 -7.03
CA PRO A 98 -2.73 2.96 -7.58
C PRO A 98 -1.79 3.28 -6.42
N THR A 99 -0.55 2.81 -6.50
CA THR A 99 0.40 2.86 -5.38
C THR A 99 1.78 3.29 -5.85
N LEU A 100 2.39 4.21 -5.11
CA LEU A 100 3.79 4.60 -5.23
C LEU A 100 4.45 4.45 -3.86
N GLN A 101 5.63 3.86 -3.84
CA GLN A 101 6.37 3.53 -2.64
C GLN A 101 7.82 3.98 -2.79
N THR A 102 8.38 4.57 -1.75
CA THR A 102 9.83 4.79 -1.65
C THR A 102 10.29 4.51 -0.24
N GLY A 103 11.44 3.85 -0.10
CA GLY A 103 11.92 3.40 1.19
C GLY A 103 13.42 3.40 1.30
N ILE A 104 13.84 3.27 2.55
CA ILE A 104 15.21 3.02 2.94
C ILE A 104 15.23 1.79 3.84
N GLY A 105 16.38 1.13 3.92
CA GLY A 105 16.52 0.02 4.84
C GLY A 105 17.93 -0.48 4.98
N TYR A 106 18.08 -1.55 5.74
CA TYR A 106 19.35 -2.16 6.08
C TYR A 106 19.27 -3.68 5.95
N ARG A 107 20.26 -4.28 5.31
CA ARG A 107 20.45 -5.71 5.12
C ARG A 107 21.45 -6.24 6.14
N LEU A 108 20.98 -7.13 7.01
CA LEU A 108 21.82 -7.88 7.93
C LEU A 108 22.65 -8.95 7.20
N PRO A 109 23.79 -9.39 7.78
CA PRO A 109 24.60 -10.48 7.21
C PRO A 109 23.84 -11.79 7.02
N ASN A 110 22.86 -12.08 7.89
CA ASN A 110 21.96 -13.24 7.79
C ASN A 110 20.86 -13.08 6.72
N ARG A 111 20.97 -12.05 5.86
CA ARG A 111 20.03 -11.68 4.79
C ARG A 111 18.65 -11.21 5.26
N ALA A 112 18.40 -11.05 6.56
CA ALA A 112 17.22 -10.31 7.01
C ALA A 112 17.35 -8.83 6.61
N LEU A 113 16.22 -8.19 6.32
CA LEU A 113 16.17 -6.78 5.94
C LEU A 113 15.23 -6.06 6.91
N PHE A 114 15.64 -4.89 7.39
CA PHE A 114 14.73 -3.93 8.00
C PHE A 114 14.49 -2.79 7.03
N PHE A 115 13.28 -2.26 7.03
CA PHE A 115 12.93 -1.15 6.13
C PHE A 115 11.99 -0.16 6.81
N ALA A 116 12.07 1.08 6.33
CA ALA A 116 11.07 2.11 6.50
C ALA A 116 10.67 2.61 5.11
N ARG A 117 9.37 2.72 4.85
CA ARG A 117 8.85 3.05 3.52
C ARG A 117 7.69 4.01 3.62
N TYR A 118 7.79 5.09 2.86
CA TYR A 118 6.70 6.00 2.57
C TYR A 118 5.87 5.45 1.41
N GLU A 119 4.56 5.43 1.58
CA GLU A 119 3.60 4.87 0.63
C GLU A 119 2.53 5.93 0.33
N LEU A 120 2.40 6.30 -0.94
CA LEU A 120 1.33 7.11 -1.48
C LEU A 120 0.40 6.17 -2.25
N PHE A 121 -0.86 6.08 -1.85
CA PHE A 121 -1.83 5.22 -2.53
C PHE A 121 -3.13 5.97 -2.78
N GLY A 122 -3.75 5.70 -3.92
CA GLY A 122 -5.00 6.33 -4.33
C GLY A 122 -6.22 5.48 -4.02
N GLU A 123 -7.37 6.13 -3.90
CA GLU A 123 -8.67 5.47 -3.93
C GLU A 123 -9.42 5.89 -5.18
N MET A 124 -9.68 4.92 -6.06
CA MET A 124 -10.35 5.15 -7.34
C MET A 124 -11.47 4.13 -7.59
N PRO A 125 -12.67 4.56 -8.00
CA PRO A 125 -13.10 5.94 -8.19
C PRO A 125 -13.54 6.60 -6.87
N PHE A 126 -13.14 7.85 -6.65
CA PHE A 126 -13.74 8.74 -5.66
C PHE A 126 -14.41 9.91 -6.40
N ARG A 127 -15.71 9.79 -6.72
CA ARG A 127 -16.44 10.76 -7.57
C ARG A 127 -15.66 11.15 -8.84
N SER A 128 -15.14 10.15 -9.56
CA SER A 128 -14.34 10.28 -10.79
C SER A 128 -12.92 10.84 -10.64
N VAL A 129 -12.44 11.08 -9.42
CA VAL A 129 -11.08 11.53 -9.12
C VAL A 129 -10.35 10.47 -8.27
N VAL A 130 -9.02 10.53 -8.22
CA VAL A 130 -8.18 9.75 -7.30
C VAL A 130 -8.07 10.52 -5.99
N LEU A 131 -8.51 9.91 -4.88
CA LEU A 131 -8.27 10.46 -3.54
C LEU A 131 -6.93 9.92 -3.00
N PRO A 132 -5.90 10.76 -2.78
CA PRO A 132 -4.61 10.30 -2.31
C PRO A 132 -4.60 10.08 -0.79
N HIS A 133 -3.93 9.01 -0.38
CA HIS A 133 -3.62 8.65 0.99
C HIS A 133 -2.12 8.44 1.15
N GLN A 134 -1.61 8.74 2.34
CA GLN A 134 -0.20 8.60 2.67
C GLN A 134 -0.03 7.74 3.93
N ALA A 135 0.97 6.86 3.90
CA ALA A 135 1.35 6.04 5.03
C ALA A 135 2.87 5.95 5.17
N ILE A 136 3.32 5.81 6.42
CA ILE A 136 4.68 5.41 6.74
C ILE A 136 4.59 4.00 7.32
N SER A 137 5.37 3.08 6.77
CA SER A 137 5.48 1.70 7.24
C SER A 137 6.91 1.42 7.67
N ALA A 138 7.07 0.64 8.73
CA ALA A 138 8.33 0.06 9.12
C ALA A 138 8.14 -1.45 9.28
N GLY A 139 9.15 -2.24 8.91
CA GLY A 139 9.00 -3.69 8.93
C GLY A 139 10.30 -4.43 8.75
N THR A 140 10.17 -5.75 8.73
CA THR A 140 11.25 -6.69 8.47
C THR A 140 10.86 -7.64 7.36
N GLN A 141 11.86 -8.12 6.63
CA GLN A 141 11.71 -9.12 5.59
C GLN A 141 12.75 -10.22 5.81
N LEU A 142 12.28 -11.45 5.76
CA LEU A 142 13.10 -12.65 5.92
C LEU A 142 13.25 -13.32 4.56
N HIS A 143 14.49 -13.72 4.26
CA HIS A 143 14.76 -14.59 3.12
C HIS A 143 14.66 -16.04 3.58
N LEU A 144 13.66 -16.76 3.09
CA LEU A 144 13.60 -18.20 3.28
C LEU A 144 14.67 -18.85 2.38
N PRO A 145 15.54 -19.73 2.93
CA PRO A 145 16.39 -20.57 2.11
C PRO A 145 15.51 -21.47 1.23
N LYS A 146 16.02 -21.81 0.04
CA LYS A 146 15.41 -22.83 -0.83
C LYS A 146 15.61 -24.21 -0.23
#